data_AF-A0AAP2KXR0-F1
#
_entry.id   AF-A0AAP2KXR0-F1
#
_cell.length_a   1.000
_cell.length_b   1.000
_cell.length_c   1.000
_cell.angle_alpha   90.00
_cell.angle_beta   90.00
_cell.angle_gamma   90.00
#
_symmetry.space_group_name_H-M   'P 1'
#
loop_
_entity.id
_entity.type
_entity.pdbx_description
1 polymer ?
#
loop_
_entity_poly.entity_id
_entity_poly.type
_entity_poly.pdbx_seq_one_letter_code
_entity_poly.pdbx_strand_id
1 'polypeptide(L)'
;MANHKLDLLDNAIDSLREALAKYEEGENGDQKAYKFAILHLSHFIELVFKHYIAEQHEFLIYKSPFADKLDKSKTIGFWESVNFISHVTGEMGKNSEFRKDLDWLKRLRNDIEHYKFEMNVEEVRDALGRVFRSVLEFFEFFSDLSLESYVPSELAGAFQELADEYIGKLRRAEREVEEAEKEAFSGYRPKEYDLVRWARLKCESCGNDLMIPDSQSSTGYQCKLCGNEDSFEIPATCDFCGCDGYADDMEAWSDDEGGVELRCYYCSGRHHMDRDD
;
A
#
# COMPACT_ATOMS: atom_id res chain seq x y z
N MET A 1 -37.92 -8.59 13.57
CA MET A 1 -36.84 -9.18 12.77
C MET A 1 -35.58 -8.36 13.06
N ALA A 2 -34.47 -9.00 13.39
CA ALA A 2 -33.20 -8.28 13.54
C ALA A 2 -32.74 -7.86 12.13
N ASN A 3 -32.52 -6.57 11.92
CA ASN A 3 -32.00 -6.06 10.66
C ASN A 3 -30.48 -6.10 10.76
N HIS A 4 -29.83 -6.88 9.89
CA HIS A 4 -28.37 -6.99 9.84
C HIS A 4 -27.86 -6.12 8.68
N LYS A 5 -26.92 -5.22 8.96
CA LYS A 5 -26.36 -4.28 7.97
C LYS A 5 -24.84 -4.31 8.11
N LEU A 6 -24.18 -4.57 6.98
CA LEU A 6 -22.73 -4.56 6.83
C LEU A 6 -22.39 -3.57 5.71
N ASP A 7 -21.28 -2.87 5.83
CA ASP A 7 -20.73 -2.07 4.74
C ASP A 7 -19.80 -2.91 3.83
N LEU A 8 -19.12 -2.26 2.87
CA LEU A 8 -18.22 -2.97 1.95
C LEU A 8 -17.01 -3.57 2.67
N LEU A 9 -16.47 -2.88 3.67
CA LEU A 9 -15.29 -3.33 4.40
C LEU A 9 -15.66 -4.50 5.31
N ASP A 10 -16.77 -4.41 6.03
CA ASP A 10 -17.31 -5.50 6.84
C ASP A 10 -17.46 -6.79 6.01
N ASN A 11 -18.09 -6.70 4.83
CA ASN A 11 -18.26 -7.82 3.92
C ASN A 11 -16.93 -8.35 3.36
N ALA A 12 -15.94 -7.46 3.15
CA ALA A 12 -14.61 -7.83 2.72
C ALA A 12 -13.93 -8.67 3.81
N ILE A 13 -13.94 -8.18 5.05
CA ILE A 13 -13.36 -8.89 6.20
C ILE A 13 -14.00 -10.26 6.42
N ASP A 14 -15.32 -10.39 6.29
CA ASP A 14 -15.98 -11.70 6.37
C ASP A 14 -15.54 -12.63 5.23
N SER A 15 -15.34 -12.10 4.02
CA SER A 15 -14.80 -12.88 2.90
C SER A 15 -13.35 -13.31 3.14
N LEU A 16 -12.54 -12.47 3.77
CA LEU A 16 -11.19 -12.83 4.19
C LEU A 16 -11.21 -13.99 5.21
N ARG A 17 -12.09 -13.92 6.22
CA ARG A 17 -12.24 -14.98 7.22
C ARG A 17 -12.61 -16.31 6.58
N GLU A 18 -13.58 -16.31 5.67
CA GLU A 18 -13.95 -17.52 4.92
C GLU A 18 -12.80 -18.02 4.05
N ALA A 19 -12.03 -17.13 3.41
CA ALA A 19 -10.86 -17.52 2.63
C ALA A 19 -9.79 -18.23 3.48
N LEU A 20 -9.48 -17.69 4.67
CA LEU A 20 -8.52 -18.27 5.61
C LEU A 20 -9.00 -19.61 6.18
N ALA A 21 -10.27 -19.71 6.57
CA ALA A 21 -10.85 -20.95 7.06
C ALA A 21 -10.79 -22.06 5.99
N LYS A 22 -11.08 -21.72 4.73
CA LYS A 22 -10.99 -22.67 3.61
C LYS A 22 -9.56 -23.03 3.22
N TYR A 23 -8.62 -22.11 3.42
CA TYR A 23 -7.20 -22.42 3.29
C TYR A 23 -6.77 -23.44 4.34
N GLU A 24 -7.15 -23.25 5.60
CA GLU A 24 -6.84 -24.15 6.71
C GLU A 24 -7.49 -25.54 6.53
N GLU A 25 -8.74 -25.62 6.07
CA GLU A 25 -9.38 -26.89 5.68
C GLU A 25 -8.57 -27.61 4.58
N GLY A 26 -8.03 -26.85 3.63
CA GLY A 26 -7.15 -27.34 2.55
C GLY A 26 -5.86 -27.94 3.08
N GLU A 27 -5.20 -27.24 4.01
CA GLU A 27 -3.99 -27.71 4.68
C GLU A 27 -4.22 -28.94 5.55
N ASN A 28 -5.41 -29.05 6.14
CA ASN A 28 -5.82 -30.22 6.91
C ASN A 28 -6.27 -31.42 6.04
N GLY A 29 -6.08 -31.33 4.72
CA GLY A 29 -6.25 -32.44 3.78
C GLY A 29 -7.52 -32.40 2.93
N ASP A 30 -8.44 -31.44 3.14
CA ASP A 30 -9.56 -31.24 2.21
C ASP A 30 -9.13 -30.36 1.02
N GLN A 31 -8.45 -30.98 0.05
CA GLN A 31 -7.97 -30.28 -1.14
C GLN A 31 -9.07 -29.52 -1.92
N LYS A 32 -10.34 -29.89 -1.77
CA LYS A 32 -11.45 -29.17 -2.42
C LYS A 32 -11.69 -27.81 -1.78
N ALA A 33 -11.29 -27.60 -0.52
CA ALA A 33 -11.44 -26.35 0.18
C ALA A 33 -10.63 -25.21 -0.47
N TYR A 34 -9.49 -25.52 -1.09
CA TYR A 34 -8.67 -24.54 -1.83
C TYR A 34 -9.44 -23.77 -2.90
N LYS A 35 -10.38 -24.41 -3.60
CA LYS A 35 -11.20 -23.70 -4.60
C LYS A 35 -12.05 -22.62 -3.93
N PHE A 36 -12.56 -22.88 -2.73
CA PHE A 36 -13.37 -21.92 -1.98
C PHE A 36 -12.48 -20.83 -1.39
N ALA A 37 -11.27 -21.16 -0.93
CA ALA A 37 -10.27 -20.15 -0.54
C ALA A 37 -10.01 -19.15 -1.66
N ILE A 38 -9.83 -19.62 -2.90
CA ILE A 38 -9.64 -18.76 -4.09
C ILE A 38 -10.85 -17.88 -4.37
N LEU A 39 -12.08 -18.44 -4.31
CA LEU A 39 -13.30 -17.68 -4.56
C LEU A 39 -13.51 -16.59 -3.50
N HIS A 40 -13.35 -16.94 -2.23
CA HIS A 40 -13.48 -16.00 -1.12
C HIS A 40 -12.39 -14.93 -1.13
N LEU A 41 -11.14 -15.29 -1.46
CA LEU A 41 -10.06 -14.31 -1.60
C LEU A 41 -10.30 -13.36 -2.78
N SER A 42 -10.79 -13.87 -3.91
CA SER A 42 -11.16 -13.03 -5.06
C SER A 42 -12.27 -12.04 -4.70
N HIS A 43 -13.26 -12.48 -3.93
CA HIS A 43 -14.35 -11.63 -3.45
C HIS A 43 -13.85 -10.59 -2.45
N PHE A 44 -13.01 -10.98 -1.49
CA PHE A 44 -12.35 -10.07 -0.55
C PHE A 44 -11.62 -8.94 -1.30
N ILE A 45 -10.77 -9.28 -2.27
CA ILE A 45 -10.01 -8.30 -3.05
C ILE A 45 -10.94 -7.36 -3.83
N GLU A 46 -11.99 -7.89 -4.46
CA GLU A 46 -12.98 -7.07 -5.16
C GLU A 46 -13.63 -6.05 -4.22
N LEU A 47 -14.01 -6.47 -3.02
CA LEU A 47 -14.67 -5.61 -2.03
C LEU A 47 -13.71 -4.57 -1.44
N VAL A 48 -12.45 -4.93 -1.16
CA VAL A 48 -11.41 -3.98 -0.72
C VAL A 48 -11.20 -2.89 -1.77
N PHE A 49 -11.05 -3.26 -3.05
CA PHE A 49 -10.89 -2.25 -4.09
C PHE A 49 -12.13 -1.38 -4.25
N LYS A 50 -13.33 -1.96 -4.17
CA LYS A 50 -14.58 -1.19 -4.20
C LYS A 50 -14.70 -0.23 -3.02
N HIS A 51 -14.31 -0.67 -1.83
CA HIS A 51 -14.32 0.16 -0.63
C HIS A 51 -13.44 1.39 -0.85
N TYR A 52 -12.19 1.20 -1.25
CA TYR A 52 -11.29 2.30 -1.58
C TYR A 52 -11.84 3.24 -2.66
N ILE A 53 -12.39 2.69 -3.75
CA ILE A 53 -12.98 3.49 -4.83
C ILE A 53 -14.17 4.33 -4.32
N ALA A 54 -14.98 3.78 -3.41
CA ALA A 54 -16.10 4.47 -2.81
C ALA A 54 -15.66 5.60 -1.86
N GLU A 55 -14.53 5.44 -1.16
CA GLU A 55 -13.94 6.48 -0.33
C GLU A 55 -13.48 7.69 -1.16
N GLN A 56 -12.96 7.46 -2.37
CA GLN A 56 -12.65 8.54 -3.30
C GLN A 56 -13.91 9.27 -3.78
N HIS A 57 -14.94 8.50 -4.19
CA HIS A 57 -16.26 9.03 -4.48
C HIS A 57 -17.31 7.90 -4.59
N GLU A 58 -18.42 8.00 -3.85
CA GLU A 58 -19.42 6.93 -3.70
C GLU A 58 -20.02 6.40 -5.01
N PHE A 59 -20.05 7.21 -6.07
CA PHE A 59 -20.61 6.79 -7.36
C PHE A 59 -19.66 5.99 -8.24
N LEU A 60 -18.34 6.04 -8.00
CA LEU A 60 -17.35 5.39 -8.88
C LEU A 60 -17.40 3.87 -8.84
N ILE A 61 -18.08 3.28 -7.85
CA ILE A 61 -18.32 1.84 -7.78
C ILE A 61 -19.41 1.34 -8.73
N TYR A 62 -20.17 2.21 -9.40
CA TYR A 62 -21.23 1.83 -10.33
C TYR A 62 -20.73 1.81 -11.78
N LYS A 63 -21.31 0.94 -12.63
CA LYS A 63 -20.88 0.78 -14.05
C LYS A 63 -20.98 2.04 -14.90
N SER A 64 -21.86 2.97 -14.54
CA SER A 64 -22.11 4.20 -15.30
C SER A 64 -22.25 5.37 -14.33
N PRO A 65 -21.15 5.80 -13.69
CA PRO A 65 -21.19 6.74 -12.57
C PRO A 65 -21.66 8.14 -12.98
N PHE A 66 -21.55 8.48 -14.27
CA PHE A 66 -21.90 9.78 -14.83
C PHE A 66 -23.21 9.77 -15.66
N ALA A 67 -24.00 8.69 -15.58
CA ALA A 67 -25.27 8.63 -16.30
C ALA A 67 -26.33 9.54 -15.65
N ASP A 68 -27.20 10.14 -16.46
CA ASP A 68 -28.33 10.99 -16.00
C ASP A 68 -29.20 10.30 -14.94
N LYS A 69 -29.29 8.96 -15.01
CA LYS A 69 -29.90 8.11 -13.99
C LYS A 69 -28.92 7.02 -13.59
N LEU A 70 -28.42 7.12 -12.37
CA LEU A 70 -27.51 6.14 -11.79
C LEU A 70 -28.23 4.82 -11.51
N ASP A 71 -27.81 3.74 -12.18
CA ASP A 71 -28.28 2.39 -11.90
C ASP A 71 -27.49 1.77 -10.74
N LYS A 72 -28.02 1.90 -9.53
CA LYS A 72 -27.39 1.36 -8.31
C LYS A 72 -27.40 -0.18 -8.23
N SER A 73 -28.04 -0.89 -9.17
CA SER A 73 -28.05 -2.35 -9.21
C SER A 73 -26.81 -2.96 -9.87
N LYS A 74 -26.01 -2.15 -10.57
CA LYS A 74 -24.84 -2.59 -11.33
C LYS A 74 -23.57 -1.92 -10.85
N THR A 75 -22.77 -2.66 -10.11
CA THR A 75 -21.44 -2.22 -9.69
C THR A 75 -20.37 -2.62 -10.70
N ILE A 76 -19.22 -1.96 -10.65
CA ILE A 76 -17.99 -2.44 -11.28
C ILE A 76 -17.64 -3.84 -10.77
N GLY A 77 -16.92 -4.63 -11.55
CA GLY A 77 -16.41 -5.95 -11.16
C GLY A 77 -14.94 -5.92 -10.78
N PHE A 78 -14.39 -7.09 -10.44
CA PHE A 78 -12.98 -7.28 -10.08
C PHE A 78 -12.00 -6.53 -11.01
N TRP A 79 -12.02 -6.79 -12.32
CA TRP A 79 -11.01 -6.23 -13.23
C TRP A 79 -11.16 -4.73 -13.49
N GLU A 80 -12.39 -4.20 -13.44
CA GLU A 80 -12.61 -2.75 -13.51
C GLU A 80 -12.05 -2.07 -12.26
N SER A 81 -12.24 -2.70 -11.09
CA SER A 81 -11.68 -2.23 -9.82
C SER A 81 -10.15 -2.23 -9.88
N VAL A 82 -9.53 -3.35 -10.31
CA VAL A 82 -8.07 -3.44 -10.55
C VAL A 82 -7.58 -2.33 -11.46
N ASN A 83 -8.26 -2.10 -12.59
CA ASN A 83 -7.86 -1.05 -13.52
C ASN A 83 -7.95 0.34 -12.91
N PHE A 84 -9.03 0.64 -12.18
CA PHE A 84 -9.17 1.92 -11.50
C PHE A 84 -8.02 2.15 -10.53
N ILE A 85 -7.77 1.16 -9.67
CA ILE A 85 -6.66 1.16 -8.72
C ILE A 85 -5.35 1.44 -9.46
N SER A 86 -4.99 0.66 -10.48
CA SER A 86 -3.73 0.86 -11.21
C SER A 86 -3.53 2.25 -11.82
N HIS A 87 -4.60 2.99 -12.11
CA HIS A 87 -4.48 4.38 -12.58
C HIS A 87 -4.26 5.36 -11.44
N VAL A 88 -4.87 5.11 -10.28
CA VAL A 88 -4.75 5.97 -9.09
C VAL A 88 -3.40 5.77 -8.41
N THR A 89 -2.89 4.53 -8.34
CA THR A 89 -1.68 4.20 -7.57
C THR A 89 -0.37 4.36 -8.35
N GLY A 90 -0.42 4.92 -9.56
CA GLY A 90 0.78 5.20 -10.35
C GLY A 90 1.65 3.97 -10.62
N GLU A 91 2.94 4.04 -10.29
CA GLU A 91 3.90 2.95 -10.52
C GLU A 91 3.59 1.69 -9.69
N MET A 92 3.04 1.83 -8.47
CA MET A 92 2.74 0.71 -7.59
C MET A 92 1.69 -0.22 -8.21
N GLY A 93 0.62 0.33 -8.81
CA GLY A 93 -0.38 -0.47 -9.51
C GLY A 93 -0.02 -0.84 -10.94
N LYS A 94 1.07 -0.27 -11.47
CA LYS A 94 1.74 -0.72 -12.69
C LYS A 94 2.82 -1.76 -12.42
N ASN A 95 3.11 -2.08 -11.15
CA ASN A 95 4.01 -3.17 -10.80
C ASN A 95 3.58 -4.42 -11.58
N SER A 96 4.47 -4.87 -12.47
CA SER A 96 4.16 -5.96 -13.39
C SER A 96 3.85 -7.26 -12.64
N GLU A 97 4.36 -7.42 -11.43
CA GLU A 97 4.20 -8.63 -10.61
C GLU A 97 2.83 -8.66 -9.92
N PHE A 98 2.44 -7.59 -9.23
CA PHE A 98 1.09 -7.48 -8.63
C PHE A 98 -0.01 -7.69 -9.67
N ARG A 99 0.14 -7.07 -10.85
CA ARG A 99 -0.85 -7.20 -11.92
C ARG A 99 -0.87 -8.60 -12.53
N LYS A 100 0.27 -9.31 -12.57
CA LYS A 100 0.33 -10.73 -13.00
C LYS A 100 -0.37 -11.62 -11.99
N ASP A 101 -0.17 -11.41 -10.70
CA ASP A 101 -0.80 -12.21 -9.65
C ASP A 101 -2.32 -11.99 -9.62
N LEU A 102 -2.80 -10.77 -9.83
CA LEU A 102 -4.23 -10.48 -10.00
C LEU A 102 -4.83 -11.08 -11.29
N ASP A 103 -4.10 -11.07 -12.41
CA ASP A 103 -4.56 -11.74 -13.64
C ASP A 103 -4.62 -13.27 -13.46
N TRP A 104 -3.64 -13.85 -12.75
CA TRP A 104 -3.64 -15.26 -12.39
C TRP A 104 -4.87 -15.60 -11.54
N LEU A 105 -5.16 -14.83 -10.49
CA LEU A 105 -6.32 -15.05 -9.63
C LEU A 105 -7.63 -14.99 -10.42
N LYS A 106 -7.76 -14.00 -11.31
CA LYS A 106 -8.92 -13.85 -12.20
C LYS A 106 -9.12 -15.07 -13.10
N ARG A 107 -8.05 -15.59 -13.71
CA ARG A 107 -8.12 -16.79 -14.55
C ARG A 107 -8.59 -17.99 -13.73
N LEU A 108 -8.00 -18.17 -12.55
CA LEU A 108 -8.33 -19.30 -11.69
C LEU A 108 -9.78 -19.25 -11.20
N ARG A 109 -10.26 -18.07 -10.78
CA ARG A 109 -11.66 -17.85 -10.41
C ARG A 109 -12.59 -18.22 -11.58
N ASN A 110 -12.29 -17.73 -12.80
CA ASN A 110 -13.10 -18.03 -13.97
C ASN A 110 -13.13 -19.53 -14.29
N ASP A 111 -11.99 -20.23 -14.15
CA ASP A 111 -11.92 -21.67 -14.39
C ASP A 111 -12.75 -22.44 -13.36
N ILE A 112 -12.73 -22.02 -12.08
CA ILE A 112 -13.56 -22.60 -11.01
C ILE A 112 -15.06 -22.36 -11.25
N GLU A 113 -15.45 -21.14 -11.64
CA GLU A 113 -16.87 -20.73 -11.76
C GLU A 113 -17.53 -21.19 -13.07
N HIS A 114 -16.78 -21.27 -14.17
CA HIS A 114 -17.36 -21.34 -15.51
C HIS A 114 -16.85 -22.49 -16.38
N TYR A 115 -15.85 -23.27 -15.96
CA TYR A 115 -15.29 -24.35 -16.76
C TYR A 115 -14.85 -25.58 -15.94
N LYS A 116 -14.22 -26.55 -16.59
CA LYS A 116 -13.54 -27.67 -15.92
C LYS A 116 -12.26 -27.14 -15.27
N PHE A 117 -12.19 -27.32 -13.98
CA PHE A 117 -11.08 -26.89 -13.15
C PHE A 117 -10.23 -28.10 -12.72
N GLU A 118 -8.93 -27.98 -12.91
CA GLU A 118 -7.90 -28.91 -12.43
C GLU A 118 -6.83 -28.05 -11.76
N MET A 119 -6.37 -28.42 -10.57
CA MET A 119 -5.34 -27.68 -9.86
C MET A 119 -4.24 -28.59 -9.33
N ASN A 120 -3.02 -28.06 -9.36
CA ASN A 120 -1.93 -28.50 -8.53
C ASN A 120 -2.01 -27.74 -7.20
N VAL A 121 -2.12 -28.47 -6.08
CA VAL A 121 -2.28 -27.88 -4.75
C VAL A 121 -1.08 -27.01 -4.36
N GLU A 122 0.14 -27.43 -4.70
CA GLU A 122 1.35 -26.64 -4.40
C GLU A 122 1.34 -25.30 -5.14
N GLU A 123 1.03 -25.32 -6.44
CA GLU A 123 0.95 -24.09 -7.25
C GLU A 123 -0.14 -23.14 -6.76
N VAL A 124 -1.27 -23.68 -6.28
CA VAL A 124 -2.35 -22.88 -5.70
C VAL A 124 -1.93 -22.25 -4.38
N ARG A 125 -1.24 -22.97 -3.50
CA ARG A 125 -0.72 -22.42 -2.25
C ARG A 125 0.25 -21.28 -2.49
N ASP A 126 1.24 -21.50 -3.36
CA ASP A 126 2.24 -20.49 -3.69
C ASP A 126 1.61 -19.23 -4.27
N ALA A 127 0.62 -19.39 -5.13
CA ALA A 127 -0.05 -18.27 -5.74
C ALA A 127 -1.04 -17.57 -4.79
N LEU A 128 -1.71 -18.29 -3.89
CA LEU A 128 -2.49 -17.67 -2.81
C LEU A 128 -1.58 -16.83 -1.92
N GLY A 129 -0.40 -17.32 -1.52
CA GLY A 129 0.56 -16.55 -0.73
C GLY A 129 1.04 -15.28 -1.46
N ARG A 130 1.36 -15.37 -2.76
CA ARG A 130 1.78 -14.21 -3.57
C ARG A 130 0.68 -13.15 -3.72
N VAL A 131 -0.52 -13.60 -4.05
CA VAL A 131 -1.70 -12.71 -4.16
C VAL A 131 -2.00 -12.09 -2.80
N PHE A 132 -1.99 -12.87 -1.72
CA PHE A 132 -2.29 -12.41 -0.38
C PHE A 132 -1.31 -11.31 0.05
N ARG A 133 -0.02 -11.55 -0.10
CA ARG A 133 1.04 -10.56 0.14
C ARG A 133 0.81 -9.27 -0.62
N SER A 134 0.57 -9.36 -1.93
CA SER A 134 0.40 -8.15 -2.74
C SER A 134 -0.83 -7.35 -2.34
N VAL A 135 -1.87 -8.03 -1.84
CA VAL A 135 -3.08 -7.39 -1.32
C VAL A 135 -2.85 -6.80 0.07
N LEU A 136 -2.02 -7.42 0.92
CA LEU A 136 -1.62 -6.83 2.20
C LEU A 136 -0.81 -5.55 1.97
N GLU A 137 0.18 -5.59 1.08
CA GLU A 137 0.98 -4.42 0.65
C GLU A 137 0.08 -3.30 0.14
N PHE A 138 -0.91 -3.66 -0.68
CA PHE A 138 -1.91 -2.71 -1.17
C PHE A 138 -2.77 -2.14 -0.04
N PHE A 139 -3.28 -3.00 0.85
CA PHE A 139 -4.19 -2.55 1.90
C PHE A 139 -3.50 -1.60 2.89
N GLU A 140 -2.26 -1.88 3.27
CA GLU A 140 -1.47 -0.99 4.12
C GLU A 140 -1.14 0.34 3.45
N PHE A 141 -1.01 0.38 2.12
CA PHE A 141 -0.83 1.64 1.42
C PHE A 141 -2.04 2.56 1.57
N PHE A 142 -3.25 2.02 1.39
CA PHE A 142 -4.47 2.83 1.25
C PHE A 142 -5.30 2.93 2.52
N SER A 143 -5.05 2.07 3.49
CA SER A 143 -5.79 2.04 4.75
C SER A 143 -4.81 2.16 5.90
N ASP A 144 -5.10 3.06 6.84
CA ASP A 144 -4.40 3.11 8.13
C ASP A 144 -4.77 1.91 9.06
N LEU A 145 -5.50 0.93 8.52
CA LEU A 145 -5.95 -0.26 9.23
C LEU A 145 -5.00 -1.44 8.99
N SER A 146 -4.68 -2.16 10.06
CA SER A 146 -4.01 -3.46 9.95
C SER A 146 -5.04 -4.58 9.77
N LEU A 147 -4.97 -5.32 8.65
CA LEU A 147 -5.84 -6.48 8.40
C LEU A 147 -5.71 -7.55 9.48
N GLU A 148 -4.52 -7.70 10.08
CA GLU A 148 -4.27 -8.66 11.15
C GLU A 148 -5.23 -8.45 12.34
N SER A 149 -5.57 -7.20 12.65
CA SER A 149 -6.49 -6.88 13.75
C SER A 149 -7.93 -7.37 13.55
N TYR A 150 -8.32 -7.67 12.31
CA TYR A 150 -9.66 -8.13 11.95
C TYR A 150 -9.77 -9.66 11.85
N VAL A 151 -8.64 -10.36 11.88
CA VAL A 151 -8.55 -11.81 11.78
C VAL A 151 -8.75 -12.43 13.17
N PRO A 152 -9.73 -13.34 13.34
CA PRO A 152 -9.92 -14.08 14.59
C PRO A 152 -8.66 -14.87 14.97
N SER A 153 -8.38 -15.00 16.27
CA SER A 153 -7.20 -15.74 16.76
C SER A 153 -7.10 -17.18 16.26
N GLU A 154 -8.25 -17.79 15.96
CA GLU A 154 -8.37 -19.13 15.39
C GLU A 154 -7.72 -19.23 14.00
N LEU A 155 -7.84 -18.18 13.18
CA LEU A 155 -7.36 -18.12 11.80
C LEU A 155 -5.99 -17.44 11.69
N ALA A 156 -5.40 -17.01 12.82
CA ALA A 156 -4.12 -16.31 12.85
C ALA A 156 -2.99 -17.15 12.25
N GLY A 157 -3.02 -18.48 12.40
CA GLY A 157 -2.04 -19.38 11.80
C GLY A 157 -2.07 -19.35 10.26
N ALA A 158 -3.26 -19.50 9.67
CA ALA A 158 -3.45 -19.43 8.22
C ALA A 158 -3.08 -18.04 7.66
N PHE A 159 -3.44 -16.97 8.38
CA PHE A 159 -3.05 -15.61 8.01
C PHE A 159 -1.53 -15.45 8.02
N GLN A 160 -0.87 -15.88 9.09
CA GLN A 160 0.59 -15.82 9.20
C GLN A 160 1.28 -16.62 8.11
N GLU A 161 0.81 -17.84 7.80
CA GLU A 161 1.41 -18.66 6.75
C GLU A 161 1.34 -17.98 5.36
N LEU A 162 0.18 -17.41 5.00
CA LEU A 162 0.01 -16.69 3.74
C LEU A 162 0.76 -15.35 3.71
N ALA A 163 0.96 -14.73 4.87
CA ALA A 163 1.58 -13.41 5.02
C ALA A 163 3.08 -13.43 5.40
N ASP A 164 3.67 -14.60 5.67
CA ASP A 164 4.93 -14.72 6.44
C ASP A 164 6.09 -13.90 5.87
N GLU A 165 6.29 -13.93 4.55
CA GLU A 165 7.36 -13.15 3.93
C GLU A 165 7.11 -11.64 4.04
N TYR A 166 5.86 -11.21 3.91
CA TYR A 166 5.47 -9.81 4.03
C TYR A 166 5.67 -9.30 5.45
N ILE A 167 5.06 -10.00 6.42
CA ILE A 167 5.22 -9.71 7.85
C ILE A 167 6.69 -9.75 8.24
N GLY A 168 7.46 -10.69 7.69
CA GLY A 168 8.90 -10.78 7.88
C GLY A 168 9.65 -9.55 7.36
N LYS A 169 9.30 -9.03 6.18
CA LYS A 169 9.89 -7.80 5.63
C LYS A 169 9.52 -6.58 6.47
N LEU A 170 8.24 -6.45 6.84
CA LEU A 170 7.74 -5.35 7.66
C LEU A 170 8.45 -5.31 9.02
N ARG A 171 8.47 -6.43 9.75
CA ARG A 171 9.14 -6.54 11.06
C ARG A 171 10.65 -6.26 11.00
N ARG A 172 11.31 -6.61 9.89
CA ARG A 172 12.73 -6.28 9.70
C ARG A 172 12.91 -4.78 9.48
N ALA A 173 12.11 -4.18 8.60
CA ALA A 173 12.13 -2.76 8.33
C ALA A 173 11.81 -1.92 9.57
N GLU A 174 10.78 -2.29 10.34
CA GLU A 174 10.43 -1.65 11.62
C GLU A 174 11.60 -1.69 12.61
N ARG A 175 12.25 -2.86 12.73
CA ARG A 175 13.40 -3.01 13.62
C ARG A 175 14.59 -2.16 13.18
N GLU A 176 14.89 -2.13 11.88
CA GLU A 176 15.95 -1.29 11.32
C GLU A 176 15.68 0.20 11.61
N VAL A 177 14.44 0.65 11.43
CA VAL A 177 14.01 2.03 11.74
C VAL A 177 14.13 2.34 13.24
N GLU A 178 13.71 1.43 14.11
CA GLU A 178 13.87 1.59 15.56
C GLU A 178 15.34 1.64 16.00
N GLU A 179 16.19 0.79 15.42
CA GLU A 179 17.62 0.73 15.73
C GLU A 179 18.34 2.00 15.26
N ALA A 180 18.06 2.45 14.04
CA ALA A 180 18.61 3.68 13.48
C ALA A 180 18.16 4.92 14.27
N GLU A 181 16.90 4.97 14.73
CA GLU A 181 16.44 6.05 15.61
C GLU A 181 17.18 6.05 16.94
N LYS A 182 17.30 4.88 17.59
CA LYS A 182 18.05 4.76 18.86
C LYS A 182 19.50 5.20 18.69
N GLU A 183 20.12 4.90 17.55
CA GLU A 183 21.47 5.34 17.22
C GLU A 183 21.55 6.85 17.00
N ALA A 184 20.63 7.44 16.22
CA ALA A 184 20.59 8.87 15.93
C ALA A 184 20.47 9.74 17.20
N PHE A 185 19.67 9.30 18.16
CA PHE A 185 19.49 9.99 19.45
C PHE A 185 20.49 9.55 20.53
N SER A 186 21.39 8.60 20.23
CA SER A 186 22.37 8.11 21.17
C SER A 186 23.34 9.22 21.61
N GLY A 187 23.48 9.42 22.93
CA GLY A 187 24.34 10.45 23.50
C GLY A 187 23.70 11.84 23.64
N TYR A 188 22.50 12.05 23.09
CA TYR A 188 21.73 13.28 23.28
C TYR A 188 20.79 13.16 24.48
N ARG A 189 20.63 14.25 25.24
CA ARG A 189 19.59 14.35 26.26
C ARG A 189 18.27 14.78 25.61
N PRO A 190 17.10 14.49 26.22
CA PRO A 190 15.81 14.91 25.66
C PRO A 190 15.68 16.41 25.34
N LYS A 191 16.43 17.28 26.04
CA LYS A 191 16.47 18.74 25.77
C LYS A 191 17.31 19.13 24.55
N GLU A 192 18.06 18.19 24.00
CA GLU A 192 18.99 18.36 22.88
C GLU A 192 18.50 17.62 21.63
N TYR A 193 17.32 17.00 21.68
CA TYR A 193 16.76 16.24 20.56
C TYR A 193 16.48 17.12 19.34
N ASP A 194 16.16 18.40 19.52
CA ASP A 194 15.99 19.37 18.42
C ASP A 194 17.28 19.59 17.60
N LEU A 195 18.44 19.17 18.12
CA LEU A 195 19.72 19.24 17.40
C LEU A 195 19.96 18.02 16.49
N VAL A 196 19.17 16.95 16.66
CA VAL A 196 19.29 15.72 15.88
C VAL A 196 18.44 15.86 14.63
N ARG A 197 19.08 15.84 13.45
CA ARG A 197 18.39 15.83 12.17
C ARG A 197 17.84 14.42 11.89
N TRP A 198 16.68 14.13 12.48
CA TRP A 198 15.98 12.86 12.33
C TRP A 198 14.48 13.10 12.13
N ALA A 199 13.91 12.45 11.14
CA ALA A 199 12.46 12.40 10.92
C ALA A 199 12.09 11.03 10.35
N ARG A 200 10.99 10.45 10.86
CA ARG A 200 10.30 9.36 10.19
C ARG A 200 9.27 9.98 9.26
N LEU A 201 9.32 9.62 7.99
CA LEU A 201 8.40 10.12 6.97
C LEU A 201 7.47 8.98 6.51
N LYS A 202 6.26 9.34 6.11
CA LYS A 202 5.34 8.40 5.46
C LYS A 202 5.83 8.15 4.04
N CYS A 203 6.12 6.90 3.71
CA CYS A 203 6.57 6.54 2.37
C CYS A 203 5.40 6.63 1.38
N GLU A 204 5.51 7.49 0.37
CA GLU A 204 4.47 7.65 -0.66
C GLU A 204 4.35 6.45 -1.60
N SER A 205 5.31 5.53 -1.58
CA SER A 205 5.32 4.33 -2.40
C SER A 205 4.67 3.12 -1.74
N CYS A 206 4.79 2.95 -0.41
CA CYS A 206 4.21 1.81 0.31
C CYS A 206 3.28 2.21 1.46
N GLY A 207 3.05 3.50 1.70
CA GLY A 207 2.18 4.04 2.75
C GLY A 207 2.71 3.89 4.18
N ASN A 208 3.85 3.24 4.40
CA ASN A 208 4.37 2.96 5.73
C ASN A 208 5.27 4.10 6.25
N ASP A 209 5.24 4.35 7.57
CA ASP A 209 6.09 5.33 8.29
C ASP A 209 7.53 4.80 8.53
N LEU A 210 8.12 4.25 7.47
CA LEU A 210 9.40 3.53 7.50
C LEU A 210 10.47 4.20 6.63
N MET A 211 10.22 5.44 6.20
CA MET A 211 11.22 6.25 5.49
C MET A 211 12.01 7.09 6.48
N ILE A 212 13.33 6.91 6.48
CA ILE A 212 14.26 7.52 7.43
C ILE A 212 15.51 8.04 6.72
N PRO A 213 16.33 8.91 7.36
CA PRO A 213 17.58 9.37 6.79
C PRO A 213 18.51 8.22 6.43
N ASP A 214 19.10 8.26 5.22
CA ASP A 214 20.11 7.32 4.75
C ASP A 214 21.17 8.03 3.91
N SER A 215 22.43 7.99 4.37
CA SER A 215 23.57 8.59 3.68
C SER A 215 23.91 7.98 2.31
N GLN A 216 23.46 6.76 2.03
CA GLN A 216 23.67 6.07 0.76
C GLN A 216 22.54 6.37 -0.24
N SER A 217 21.45 6.97 0.20
CA SER A 217 20.37 7.42 -0.67
C SER A 217 20.77 8.67 -1.44
N SER A 218 20.30 8.76 -2.68
CA SER A 218 20.43 9.92 -3.55
C SER A 218 19.72 11.18 -3.03
N THR A 219 18.64 11.01 -2.26
CA THR A 219 17.85 12.10 -1.67
C THR A 219 18.17 12.32 -0.19
N GLY A 220 19.01 11.46 0.40
CA GLY A 220 19.31 11.42 1.83
C GLY A 220 18.26 10.72 2.67
N TYR A 221 17.20 10.15 2.07
CA TYR A 221 16.15 9.38 2.76
C TYR A 221 15.82 8.11 2.00
N GLN A 222 15.56 7.01 2.71
CA GLN A 222 15.14 5.76 2.09
C GLN A 222 14.12 5.02 2.95
N CYS A 223 13.08 4.48 2.31
CA CYS A 223 12.13 3.57 2.94
C CYS A 223 12.77 2.20 3.16
N LYS A 224 12.83 1.75 4.41
CA LYS A 224 13.40 0.43 4.77
C LYS A 224 12.55 -0.77 4.37
N LEU A 225 11.30 -0.54 3.94
CA LEU A 225 10.41 -1.59 3.46
C LEU A 225 10.50 -1.79 1.93
N CYS A 226 10.25 -0.73 1.15
CA CYS A 226 10.16 -0.83 -0.32
C CYS A 226 11.37 -0.24 -1.06
N GLY A 227 12.30 0.42 -0.36
CA GLY A 227 13.50 1.02 -0.96
C GLY A 227 13.25 2.35 -1.69
N ASN A 228 12.04 2.91 -1.62
CA ASN A 228 11.74 4.22 -2.20
C ASN A 228 12.60 5.32 -1.56
N GLU A 229 13.16 6.20 -2.38
CA GLU A 229 14.01 7.31 -1.95
C GLU A 229 13.35 8.68 -2.11
N ASP A 230 12.27 8.77 -2.90
CA ASP A 230 11.62 10.05 -3.20
C ASP A 230 10.42 10.30 -2.29
N SER A 231 10.31 11.51 -1.74
CA SER A 231 9.10 11.98 -1.07
C SER A 231 9.05 13.51 -1.07
N PHE A 232 7.84 14.05 -1.18
CA PHE A 232 7.57 15.48 -1.04
C PHE A 232 7.82 15.99 0.39
N GLU A 233 7.86 15.11 1.39
CA GLU A 233 8.08 15.49 2.80
C GLU A 233 9.56 15.50 3.21
N ILE A 234 10.49 15.26 2.27
CA ILE A 234 11.92 15.26 2.57
C ILE A 234 12.33 16.65 3.06
N PRO A 235 12.84 16.80 4.30
CA PRO A 235 13.25 18.09 4.81
C PRO A 235 14.44 18.65 4.03
N ALA A 236 14.36 19.93 3.67
CA ALA A 236 15.42 20.67 3.02
C ALA A 236 15.62 22.02 3.72
N THR A 237 16.85 22.52 3.69
CA THR A 237 17.20 23.84 4.18
C THR A 237 17.67 24.68 3.01
N CYS A 238 17.19 25.92 2.88
CA CYS A 238 17.65 26.82 1.84
C CYS A 238 19.12 27.21 2.05
N ASP A 239 19.96 27.02 1.04
CA ASP A 239 21.40 27.29 1.11
C ASP A 239 21.73 28.78 1.26
N PHE A 240 20.80 29.67 0.91
CA PHE A 240 21.02 31.12 0.94
C PHE A 240 20.59 31.78 2.25
N CYS A 241 19.40 31.45 2.76
CA CYS A 241 18.84 32.10 3.96
C CYS A 241 18.72 31.18 5.17
N GLY A 242 18.94 29.87 4.99
CA GLY A 242 18.89 28.89 6.07
C GLY A 242 17.49 28.56 6.58
N CYS A 243 16.43 28.97 5.87
CA CYS A 243 15.07 28.58 6.26
C CYS A 243 14.81 27.10 5.95
N ASP A 244 14.13 26.42 6.85
CA ASP A 244 13.69 25.04 6.66
C ASP A 244 12.39 24.98 5.86
N GLY A 245 12.24 23.93 5.08
CA GLY A 245 11.05 23.58 4.31
C GLY A 245 11.17 22.16 3.78
N TYR A 246 10.41 21.84 2.73
CA TYR A 246 10.50 20.56 2.05
C TYR A 246 11.27 20.68 0.75
N ALA A 247 11.94 19.61 0.33
CA ALA A 247 12.73 19.57 -0.90
C ALA A 247 11.88 19.94 -2.13
N ASP A 248 10.61 19.54 -2.17
CA ASP A 248 9.69 19.85 -3.27
C ASP A 248 9.30 21.34 -3.34
N ASP A 249 9.34 22.05 -2.21
CA ASP A 249 9.10 23.51 -2.15
C ASP A 249 10.34 24.34 -2.54
N MET A 250 11.50 23.70 -2.72
CA MET A 250 12.76 24.36 -3.04
C MET A 250 13.04 24.29 -4.54
N GLU A 251 13.66 25.34 -5.07
CA GLU A 251 14.20 25.32 -6.42
C GLU A 251 15.66 24.86 -6.42
N ALA A 252 15.94 23.82 -7.18
CA ALA A 252 17.30 23.36 -7.45
C ALA A 252 17.96 24.21 -8.54
N TRP A 253 19.06 24.87 -8.19
CA TRP A 253 19.89 25.66 -9.10
C TRP A 253 21.25 24.99 -9.26
N SER A 254 21.62 24.67 -10.49
CA SER A 254 22.96 24.17 -10.81
C SER A 254 23.95 25.33 -10.86
N ASP A 255 25.06 25.23 -10.13
CA ASP A 255 26.19 26.16 -10.28
C ASP A 255 27.06 25.78 -11.49
N ASP A 256 28.01 26.67 -11.82
CA ASP A 256 28.92 26.51 -12.97
C ASP A 256 29.94 25.35 -12.76
N GLU A 257 30.08 24.83 -11.54
CA GLU A 257 30.96 23.72 -11.17
C GLU A 257 30.21 22.37 -11.06
N GLY A 258 28.89 22.35 -11.29
CA GLY A 258 28.04 21.17 -11.23
C GLY A 258 27.50 20.84 -9.83
N GLY A 259 27.68 21.73 -8.85
CA GLY A 259 26.97 21.70 -7.59
C GLY A 259 25.49 22.05 -7.76
N VAL A 260 24.65 21.53 -6.86
CA VAL A 260 23.22 21.85 -6.82
C VAL A 260 22.93 22.61 -5.53
N GLU A 261 22.40 23.81 -5.67
CA GLU A 261 21.95 24.66 -4.56
C GLU A 261 20.41 24.63 -4.47
N LEU A 262 19.88 24.49 -3.26
CA LEU A 262 18.45 24.54 -2.97
C LEU A 262 18.06 25.94 -2.47
N ARG A 263 17.14 26.59 -3.18
CA ARG A 263 16.68 27.96 -2.88
C ARG A 263 15.19 27.97 -2.58
N CYS A 264 14.80 28.60 -1.47
CA CYS A 264 13.39 28.78 -1.15
C CYS A 264 12.70 29.78 -2.10
N TYR A 265 11.36 29.79 -2.10
CA TYR A 265 10.51 30.66 -2.92
C TYR A 265 10.93 32.15 -2.98
N TYR A 266 11.45 32.69 -1.88
CA TYR A 266 11.92 34.08 -1.82
C TYR A 266 13.34 34.24 -2.37
N CYS A 267 14.23 33.28 -2.09
CA CYS A 267 15.63 33.33 -2.51
C CYS A 267 15.84 32.90 -3.96
N SER A 268 14.89 32.17 -4.55
CA SER A 268 14.92 31.82 -5.97
C SER A 268 14.53 32.97 -6.90
N GLY A 269 13.87 34.01 -6.36
CA GLY A 269 13.36 35.14 -7.13
C GLY A 269 11.96 34.93 -7.70
N ARG A 270 11.35 33.74 -7.53
CA ARG A 270 10.00 33.41 -8.01
C ARG A 270 8.92 34.33 -7.41
N HIS A 271 9.05 34.68 -6.13
CA HIS A 271 8.19 35.67 -5.48
C HIS A 271 8.17 37.04 -6.19
N HIS A 272 9.27 37.46 -6.83
CA HIS A 272 9.29 38.71 -7.59
C HIS A 272 8.57 38.55 -8.93
N MET A 273 8.75 37.42 -9.62
CA MET A 273 8.08 37.12 -10.88
C MET A 273 6.56 37.03 -10.71
N ASP A 274 6.08 36.31 -9.69
CA ASP A 274 4.65 36.14 -9.43
C ASP A 274 3.94 37.43 -8.99
N ARG A 275 4.68 38.45 -8.56
CA ARG A 275 4.15 39.77 -8.16
C ARG A 275 4.09 40.78 -9.29
N ASP A 276 4.87 40.57 -10.35
CA ASP A 276 4.95 41.46 -11.51
C ASP A 276 3.99 41.03 -12.65
N ASP A 277 3.24 39.93 -12.46
CA ASP A 277 2.10 39.44 -13.27
C ASP A 277 0.73 39.88 -12.69
#